data_AF-A0A962G2Z4-F1
#
_entry.id   AF-A0A962G2Z4-F1
#
_cell.length_a   1.000
_cell.length_b   1.000
_cell.length_c   1.000
_cell.angle_alpha   90.00
_cell.angle_beta   90.00
_cell.angle_gamma   90.00
#
_symmetry.space_group_name_H-M   'P 1'
#
loop_
_entity.id
_entity.type
_entity.pdbx_description
1 polymer ?
#
loop_
_entity_poly.entity_id
_entity_poly.type
_entity_poly.pdbx_seq_one_letter_code
_entity_poly.pdbx_strand_id
1 'polypeptide(L)'
;MTEAWATARRRAATSTIRPSRMRTSTCVFGADRSGDTTVTSRINNSLAGSVVGSPSVHRAINSMMRCGRYGEWWRMVRLDRLGGGASVITMPSVRDLKPVLRPGIGHMQGWGAAIVGVICLLAAMSAGHAALSRAVPGRRLLTLFLLVFTLQSALLLAHLLRPAALPLGLRALVGAGIPPLLYLFFARRIETGAHRLRRSDLLHLWPPLAVALLLGLPGGWVGPGIDAVMVLAEAGYAIALLSLNRARQRRFRVTRIGVPVAASFLLAAAVVDIGIAVELADGGVLSASWGLRIGIAVMLLLMLAVFLWAWRDPEWWCRIDGGFYDAQEVAPTSTIDAAETAAQKAEHEALCRQLAGQLQQEEGLREFGLTLSEISRRLGVPPKRLSQAVNAIHGRGFRTLLNDWRVEAAARQLRDPRLSLRSITDVMFDAGYQTKSSFNREFAQRMGTTPSEYRKRSLSSVDCEALPEGAEEHSESDHGV
;
A
#
# COMPACT_ATOMS: atom_id res chain seq x y z
N MET A 1 -6.44 72.23 18.30
CA MET A 1 -6.91 70.94 17.71
C MET A 1 -8.38 70.63 18.00
N THR A 2 -9.11 71.42 18.79
CA THR A 2 -10.52 71.15 19.14
C THR A 2 -11.55 71.92 18.30
N GLU A 3 -11.18 73.01 17.63
CA GLU A 3 -12.14 73.76 16.79
C GLU A 3 -12.30 73.22 15.36
N ALA A 4 -11.25 72.61 14.78
CA ALA A 4 -11.30 72.03 13.43
C ALA A 4 -12.21 70.79 13.33
N TRP A 5 -12.44 70.10 14.46
CA TRP A 5 -13.32 68.93 14.54
C TRP A 5 -14.82 69.31 14.53
N ALA A 6 -15.17 70.49 15.07
CA ALA A 6 -16.56 70.93 15.17
C ALA A 6 -17.13 71.44 13.83
N THR A 7 -16.27 71.94 12.93
CA THR A 7 -16.64 72.42 11.59
C THR A 7 -16.84 71.26 10.60
N ALA A 8 -16.06 70.18 10.72
CA ALA A 8 -16.20 68.99 9.87
C ALA A 8 -17.50 68.21 10.16
N ARG A 9 -17.93 68.15 11.42
CA ARG A 9 -19.16 67.44 11.82
C ARG A 9 -20.44 68.09 11.29
N ARG A 10 -20.47 69.42 11.11
CA ARG A 10 -21.63 70.14 10.55
C ARG A 10 -21.76 69.99 9.03
N ARG A 11 -20.66 69.75 8.29
CA ARG A 11 -20.69 69.55 6.83
C ARG A 11 -21.11 68.13 6.42
N ALA A 12 -20.96 67.14 7.30
CA ALA A 12 -21.36 65.76 7.02
C ALA A 12 -22.87 65.49 7.19
N ALA A 13 -23.62 66.42 7.78
CA ALA A 13 -25.04 66.24 8.08
C ALA A 13 -26.01 66.56 6.92
N THR A 14 -25.52 67.01 5.76
CA THR A 14 -26.38 67.52 4.66
C THR A 14 -26.32 66.75 3.35
N SER A 15 -25.69 65.57 3.28
CA SER A 15 -25.78 64.71 2.08
C SER A 15 -26.60 63.45 2.35
N THR A 16 -27.90 63.55 2.08
CA THR A 16 -28.82 62.41 1.95
C THR A 16 -28.44 61.57 0.72
N ILE A 17 -27.73 60.46 0.94
CA ILE A 17 -27.55 59.41 -0.07
C ILE A 17 -28.19 58.12 0.46
N ARG A 18 -29.26 57.68 -0.20
CA ARG A 18 -30.00 56.43 0.09
C ARG A 18 -29.05 55.21 0.00
N PRO A 19 -29.16 54.22 0.90
CA PRO A 19 -28.34 53.02 0.82
C PRO A 19 -29.01 51.98 -0.10
N SER A 20 -28.55 51.84 -1.34
CA SER A 20 -28.80 50.64 -2.13
C SER A 20 -27.50 49.84 -2.25
N ARG A 21 -27.44 48.75 -1.47
CA ARG A 21 -26.55 47.58 -1.62
C ARG A 21 -25.19 47.82 -2.29
N MET A 22 -24.17 48.24 -1.53
CA MET A 22 -22.76 48.07 -1.92
C MET A 22 -22.02 47.23 -0.87
N ARG A 23 -21.49 46.08 -1.30
CA ARG A 23 -20.75 45.08 -0.50
C ARG A 23 -19.23 45.22 -0.63
N THR A 24 -18.72 46.40 -0.94
CA THR A 24 -17.28 46.68 -1.09
C THR A 24 -16.94 48.04 -0.46
N SER A 25 -15.97 48.06 0.44
CA SER A 25 -15.42 49.31 0.99
C SER A 25 -14.55 49.97 -0.07
N THR A 26 -15.02 51.09 -0.63
CA THR A 26 -14.32 51.84 -1.69
C THR A 26 -13.79 53.14 -1.10
N CYS A 27 -12.47 53.36 -1.12
CA CYS A 27 -11.87 54.63 -0.72
C CYS A 27 -11.43 55.39 -1.98
N VAL A 28 -11.87 56.65 -2.10
CA VAL A 28 -11.52 57.55 -3.22
C VAL A 28 -10.59 58.64 -2.69
N PHE A 29 -9.44 58.84 -3.33
CA PHE A 29 -8.53 59.96 -3.03
C PHE A 29 -8.60 61.01 -4.14
N GLY A 30 -8.78 62.28 -3.76
CA GLY A 30 -8.62 63.43 -4.65
C GLY A 30 -7.17 63.89 -4.68
N ALA A 31 -6.61 64.08 -5.88
CA ALA A 31 -5.25 64.57 -6.05
C ALA A 31 -5.20 66.10 -5.86
N ASP A 32 -4.39 66.58 -4.92
CA ASP A 32 -4.01 67.99 -4.86
C ASP A 32 -2.81 68.23 -5.78
N ARG A 33 -2.85 69.31 -6.55
CA ARG A 33 -1.84 69.67 -7.56
C ARG A 33 -0.68 70.38 -6.87
N SER A 34 0.26 69.63 -6.33
CA SER A 34 1.62 70.13 -6.13
C SER A 34 2.61 69.00 -6.39
N GLY A 35 3.43 69.20 -7.43
CA GLY A 35 4.45 68.25 -7.83
C GLY A 35 5.55 68.20 -6.78
N ASP A 36 5.60 67.13 -6.00
CA ASP A 36 6.78 66.79 -5.20
C ASP A 36 6.91 65.28 -5.04
N THR A 37 8.01 64.74 -5.57
CA THR A 37 8.39 63.33 -5.58
C THR A 37 8.89 62.88 -4.21
N THR A 38 7.98 62.68 -3.24
CA THR A 38 8.25 61.91 -2.00
C THR A 38 6.99 61.16 -1.54
N VAL A 39 6.47 60.30 -2.41
CA VAL A 39 5.15 59.64 -2.23
C VAL A 39 5.20 58.39 -1.33
N THR A 40 6.37 57.80 -1.08
CA THR A 40 6.44 56.50 -0.35
C THR A 40 6.40 56.62 1.18
N SER A 41 6.84 57.72 1.80
CA SER A 41 6.88 57.85 3.27
C SER A 41 5.61 58.46 3.88
N ARG A 42 4.92 59.39 3.20
CA ARG A 42 3.66 60.00 3.69
C ARG A 42 2.46 59.06 3.65
N ILE A 43 2.47 58.08 2.74
CA ILE A 43 1.40 57.07 2.64
C ILE A 43 1.36 56.18 3.90
N ASN A 44 2.53 55.89 4.51
CA ASN A 44 2.62 54.99 5.65
C ASN A 44 1.97 55.54 6.93
N ASN A 45 2.08 56.86 7.18
CA ASN A 45 1.46 57.48 8.35
C ASN A 45 -0.01 57.88 8.14
N SER A 46 -0.45 58.10 6.89
CA SER A 46 -1.85 58.46 6.59
C SER A 46 -2.79 57.25 6.50
N LEU A 47 -2.30 56.08 6.07
CA LEU A 47 -3.06 54.83 6.06
C LEU A 47 -3.41 54.33 7.47
N ALA A 48 -2.59 54.61 8.47
CA ALA A 48 -2.88 54.23 9.86
C ALA A 48 -4.08 55.02 10.44
N GLY A 49 -4.33 56.23 9.97
CA GLY A 49 -5.35 57.13 10.52
C GLY A 49 -6.72 57.11 9.81
N SER A 50 -6.85 56.51 8.63
CA SER A 50 -8.03 56.71 7.77
C SER A 50 -8.68 55.44 7.20
N VAL A 51 -8.38 54.26 7.74
CA VAL A 51 -9.14 53.04 7.43
C VAL A 51 -10.44 53.04 8.23
N VAL A 52 -11.47 53.72 7.71
CA VAL A 52 -12.86 53.47 8.11
C VAL A 52 -13.33 52.21 7.38
N GLY A 53 -12.89 51.06 7.89
CA GLY A 53 -13.22 49.74 7.37
C GLY A 53 -13.45 48.77 8.52
N SER A 54 -14.44 47.88 8.36
CA SER A 54 -14.85 46.85 9.34
C SER A 54 -13.69 46.30 10.19
N PRO A 55 -13.84 46.16 11.53
CA PRO A 55 -12.80 45.66 12.44
C PRO A 55 -12.14 44.33 12.03
N SER A 56 -12.82 43.57 11.17
CA SER A 56 -12.36 42.31 10.60
C SER A 56 -11.24 42.50 9.57
N VAL A 57 -11.29 43.55 8.76
CA VAL A 57 -10.27 43.86 7.73
C VAL A 57 -8.99 44.36 8.39
N HIS A 58 -9.13 45.22 9.41
CA HIS A 58 -7.99 45.73 10.16
C HIS A 58 -7.23 44.62 10.91
N ARG A 59 -7.96 43.64 11.49
CA ARG A 59 -7.34 42.45 12.12
C ARG A 59 -6.64 41.54 11.11
N ALA A 60 -7.20 41.35 9.92
CA ALA A 60 -6.58 40.58 8.84
C ALA A 60 -5.25 41.20 8.38
N ILE A 61 -5.22 42.51 8.16
CA ILE A 61 -4.02 43.24 7.74
C ILE A 61 -2.94 43.17 8.83
N ASN A 62 -3.29 43.39 10.10
CA ASN A 62 -2.34 43.27 11.21
C ASN A 62 -1.79 41.84 11.40
N SER A 63 -2.58 40.80 11.09
CA SER A 63 -2.11 39.41 11.08
C SER A 63 -1.14 39.13 9.94
N MET A 64 -1.40 39.65 8.74
CA MET A 64 -0.49 39.52 7.60
C MET A 64 0.84 40.26 7.82
N MET A 65 0.80 41.45 8.42
CA MET A 65 2.01 42.23 8.74
C MET A 65 2.93 41.49 9.72
N ARG A 66 2.39 40.76 10.70
CA ARG A 66 3.19 39.93 11.63
C ARG A 66 3.81 38.70 10.97
N CYS A 67 3.30 38.24 9.82
CA CYS A 67 3.77 37.03 9.14
C CYS A 67 4.74 37.30 7.96
N GLY A 68 5.17 38.54 7.72
CA GLY A 68 6.18 38.86 6.69
C GLY A 68 5.74 38.70 5.22
N ARG A 69 4.45 38.51 4.94
CA ARG A 69 3.91 38.26 3.58
C ARG A 69 3.47 39.52 2.83
N TYR A 70 4.32 40.53 2.84
CA TYR A 70 4.05 41.85 2.26
C TYR A 70 3.82 41.78 0.72
N GLY A 71 4.60 40.96 0.02
CA GLY A 71 4.55 40.86 -1.45
C GLY A 71 3.29 40.20 -2.01
N GLU A 72 2.65 39.29 -1.28
CA GLU A 72 1.42 38.62 -1.72
C GLU A 72 0.19 39.53 -1.55
N TRP A 73 0.20 40.36 -0.50
CA TRP A 73 -0.85 41.34 -0.25
C TRP A 73 -0.91 42.40 -1.37
N TRP A 74 0.24 42.95 -1.77
CA TRP A 74 0.30 43.96 -2.84
C TRP A 74 -0.18 43.47 -4.20
N ARG A 75 -0.03 42.17 -4.51
CA ARG A 75 -0.54 41.60 -5.77
C ARG A 75 -2.06 41.52 -5.84
N MET A 76 -2.75 41.58 -4.70
CA MET A 76 -4.21 41.49 -4.63
C MET A 76 -4.90 42.86 -4.65
N VAL A 77 -4.14 43.94 -4.47
CA VAL A 77 -4.64 45.30 -4.50
C VAL A 77 -4.73 45.77 -5.96
N ARG A 78 -5.94 46.07 -6.44
CA ARG A 78 -6.13 46.70 -7.76
C ARG A 78 -6.18 48.22 -7.62
N LEU A 79 -5.47 48.89 -8.51
CA LEU A 79 -5.48 50.34 -8.71
C LEU A 79 -6.23 50.62 -10.01
N ASP A 80 -7.49 51.02 -9.89
CA ASP A 80 -8.26 51.46 -11.03
C ASP A 80 -8.13 52.98 -11.18
N ARG A 81 -7.64 53.45 -12.33
CA ARG A 81 -7.63 54.88 -12.68
C ARG A 81 -8.99 55.24 -13.24
N LEU A 82 -9.72 56.10 -12.54
CA LEU A 82 -10.90 56.74 -13.10
C LEU A 82 -10.45 57.93 -13.95
N GLY A 83 -11.08 58.11 -15.11
CA GLY A 83 -10.81 59.27 -15.98
C GLY A 83 -10.93 60.57 -15.17
N GLY A 84 -9.96 61.48 -15.34
CA GLY A 84 -9.85 62.73 -14.56
C GLY A 84 -8.77 62.76 -13.47
N GLY A 85 -7.87 61.76 -13.41
CA GLY A 85 -6.69 61.79 -12.54
C GLY A 85 -6.91 61.26 -11.11
N ALA A 86 -8.10 60.74 -10.79
CA ALA A 86 -8.37 60.06 -9.54
C ALA A 86 -8.07 58.55 -9.64
N SER A 87 -7.41 58.00 -8.62
CA SER A 87 -7.13 56.56 -8.52
C SER A 87 -7.94 55.96 -7.36
N VAL A 88 -8.60 54.84 -7.61
CA VAL A 88 -9.35 54.09 -6.60
C VAL A 88 -8.59 52.81 -6.27
N ILE A 89 -8.36 52.58 -4.98
CA ILE A 89 -7.76 51.35 -4.48
C ILE A 89 -8.89 50.44 -4.03
N THR A 90 -9.11 49.34 -4.77
CA THR A 90 -10.11 48.34 -4.40
C THR A 90 -9.46 47.27 -3.53
N MET A 91 -9.89 47.18 -2.28
CA MET A 91 -9.41 46.14 -1.35
C MET A 91 -10.17 44.82 -1.57
N PRO A 92 -9.49 43.66 -1.58
CA PRO A 92 -10.15 42.36 -1.63
C PRO A 92 -11.05 42.15 -0.40
N SER A 93 -12.15 41.42 -0.56
CA SER A 93 -13.09 41.18 0.54
C SER A 93 -12.49 40.20 1.56
N VAL A 94 -13.01 40.17 2.79
CA VAL A 94 -12.54 39.23 3.83
C VAL A 94 -12.66 37.75 3.39
N ARG A 95 -13.57 37.41 2.47
CA ARG A 95 -13.63 36.06 1.87
C ARG A 95 -12.44 35.77 0.96
N ASP A 96 -11.95 36.78 0.25
CA ASP A 96 -10.85 36.65 -0.70
C ASP A 96 -9.49 36.59 0.02
N LEU A 97 -9.43 37.14 1.24
CA LEU A 97 -8.27 37.05 2.15
C LEU A 97 -8.21 35.75 2.97
N LYS A 98 -9.30 34.99 3.10
CA LYS A 98 -9.34 33.72 3.86
C LYS A 98 -8.25 32.70 3.46
N PRO A 99 -7.91 32.50 2.18
CA PRO A 99 -6.89 31.53 1.78
C PRO A 99 -5.49 31.94 2.24
N VAL A 100 -5.18 33.24 2.16
CA VAL A 100 -3.85 33.76 2.50
C VAL A 100 -3.67 33.87 4.02
N LEU A 101 -4.73 34.19 4.76
CA LEU A 101 -4.69 34.34 6.22
C LEU A 101 -4.48 33.03 6.99
N ARG A 102 -4.59 31.85 6.36
CA ARG A 102 -4.26 30.58 7.02
C ARG A 102 -2.73 30.39 7.11
N PRO A 103 -2.10 30.58 8.29
CA PRO A 103 -0.68 30.34 8.44
C PRO A 103 -0.49 28.82 8.52
N GLY A 104 0.01 28.19 7.45
CA GLY A 104 0.34 26.75 7.47
C GLY A 104 0.18 25.99 6.16
N ILE A 105 -0.44 26.57 5.12
CA ILE A 105 -0.74 25.83 3.88
C ILE A 105 0.55 25.45 3.12
N GLY A 106 1.56 26.33 3.07
CA GLY A 106 2.82 26.06 2.35
C GLY A 106 3.67 24.93 2.95
N HIS A 107 3.81 24.89 4.28
CA HIS A 107 4.55 23.81 4.96
C HIS A 107 3.81 22.46 4.88
N MET A 108 2.47 22.46 5.01
CA MET A 108 1.68 21.22 4.95
C MET A 108 1.54 20.66 3.53
N GLN A 109 1.60 21.49 2.49
CA GLN A 109 1.63 21.03 1.10
C GLN A 109 2.91 20.26 0.77
N GLY A 110 4.05 20.65 1.37
CA GLY A 110 5.33 19.95 1.22
C GLY A 110 5.31 18.51 1.78
N TRP A 111 4.72 18.32 2.96
CA TRP A 111 4.62 16.99 3.59
C TRP A 111 3.73 16.04 2.79
N GLY A 112 2.57 16.50 2.31
CA GLY A 112 1.69 15.67 1.48
C GLY A 112 2.37 15.20 0.20
N ALA A 113 3.07 16.09 -0.50
CA ALA A 113 3.85 15.73 -1.69
C ALA A 113 4.98 14.74 -1.36
N ALA A 114 5.72 14.96 -0.27
CA ALA A 114 6.78 14.04 0.15
C ALA A 114 6.25 12.62 0.42
N ILE A 115 5.12 12.50 1.13
CA ILE A 115 4.51 11.20 1.44
C ILE A 115 4.04 10.50 0.15
N VAL A 116 3.39 11.22 -0.78
CA VAL A 116 2.98 10.64 -2.07
C VAL A 116 4.20 10.19 -2.88
N GLY A 117 5.32 10.92 -2.81
CA GLY A 117 6.59 10.51 -3.40
C GLY A 117 7.09 9.17 -2.85
N VAL A 118 7.02 8.98 -1.52
CA VAL A 118 7.38 7.70 -0.89
C VAL A 118 6.42 6.58 -1.32
N ILE A 119 5.10 6.82 -1.34
CA ILE A 119 4.11 5.84 -1.83
C ILE A 119 4.43 5.42 -3.27
N CYS A 120 4.73 6.39 -4.14
CA CYS A 120 5.09 6.15 -5.53
C CYS A 120 6.34 5.25 -5.64
N LEU A 121 7.38 5.52 -4.85
CA LEU A 121 8.60 4.72 -4.82
C LEU A 121 8.33 3.29 -4.34
N LEU A 122 7.62 3.13 -3.21
CA LEU A 122 7.29 1.82 -2.65
C LEU A 122 6.44 0.98 -3.62
N ALA A 123 5.46 1.61 -4.29
CA ALA A 123 4.65 0.97 -5.31
C ALA A 123 5.50 0.52 -6.52
N ALA A 124 6.42 1.38 -6.99
CA ALA A 124 7.32 1.05 -8.11
C ALA A 124 8.27 -0.11 -7.76
N MET A 125 8.86 -0.11 -6.57
CA MET A 125 9.71 -1.20 -6.09
C MET A 125 8.91 -2.50 -5.97
N SER A 126 7.69 -2.43 -5.45
CA SER A 126 6.79 -3.59 -5.36
C SER A 126 6.40 -4.13 -6.74
N ALA A 127 6.18 -3.26 -7.72
CA ALA A 127 5.90 -3.65 -9.11
C ALA A 127 7.10 -4.38 -9.75
N GLY A 128 8.31 -3.84 -9.55
CA GLY A 128 9.55 -4.45 -10.02
C GLY A 128 9.79 -5.83 -9.41
N HIS A 129 9.58 -5.95 -8.09
CA HIS A 129 9.66 -7.24 -7.41
C HIS A 129 8.61 -8.24 -7.94
N ALA A 130 7.36 -7.83 -8.09
CA ALA A 130 6.32 -8.69 -8.67
C ALA A 130 6.67 -9.14 -10.10
N ALA A 131 7.29 -8.28 -10.91
CA ALA A 131 7.67 -8.61 -12.30
C ALA A 131 8.79 -9.67 -12.35
N LEU A 132 9.80 -9.52 -11.48
CA LEU A 132 10.96 -10.40 -11.39
C LEU A 132 10.62 -11.74 -10.72
N SER A 133 9.66 -11.74 -9.78
CA SER A 133 9.25 -12.93 -9.05
C SER A 133 8.50 -13.93 -9.94
N ARG A 134 9.19 -15.01 -10.36
CA ARG A 134 8.60 -16.12 -11.11
C ARG A 134 7.61 -16.95 -10.28
N ALA A 135 7.67 -16.82 -8.97
CA ALA A 135 6.83 -17.53 -8.01
C ALA A 135 5.38 -16.98 -7.91
N VAL A 136 5.11 -15.76 -8.38
CA VAL A 136 3.79 -15.11 -8.18
C VAL A 136 2.81 -15.55 -9.27
N PRO A 137 1.73 -16.28 -8.92
CA PRO A 137 0.69 -16.59 -9.88
C PRO A 137 0.02 -15.28 -10.31
N GLY A 138 -0.10 -15.05 -11.62
CA GLY A 138 -0.69 -13.81 -12.12
C GLY A 138 0.21 -12.59 -12.01
N ARG A 139 1.53 -12.79 -11.88
CA ARG A 139 2.52 -11.69 -11.84
C ARG A 139 2.26 -10.58 -12.83
N ARG A 140 1.89 -10.90 -14.08
CA ARG A 140 1.64 -9.89 -15.13
C ARG A 140 0.53 -8.92 -14.74
N LEU A 141 -0.57 -9.44 -14.19
CA LEU A 141 -1.74 -8.65 -13.83
C LEU A 141 -1.50 -7.89 -12.52
N LEU A 142 -0.81 -8.49 -11.56
CA LEU A 142 -0.37 -7.80 -10.34
C LEU A 142 0.62 -6.67 -10.64
N THR A 143 1.62 -6.94 -11.48
CA THR A 143 2.58 -5.93 -11.95
C THR A 143 1.85 -4.81 -12.67
N LEU A 144 0.91 -5.13 -13.56
CA LEU A 144 0.12 -4.11 -14.27
C LEU A 144 -0.69 -3.24 -13.29
N PHE A 145 -1.38 -3.86 -12.32
CA PHE A 145 -2.08 -3.13 -11.25
C PHE A 145 -1.14 -2.18 -10.49
N LEU A 146 0.02 -2.68 -10.05
CA LEU A 146 0.99 -1.87 -9.31
C LEU A 146 1.59 -0.75 -10.17
N LEU A 147 1.85 -0.99 -11.46
CA LEU A 147 2.34 0.04 -12.38
C LEU A 147 1.30 1.14 -12.62
N VAL A 148 0.02 0.80 -12.79
CA VAL A 148 -1.07 1.78 -12.92
C VAL A 148 -1.22 2.56 -11.62
N PHE A 149 -1.10 1.90 -10.47
CA PHE A 149 -1.11 2.56 -9.17
C PHE A 149 0.08 3.52 -8.96
N THR A 150 1.28 3.11 -9.39
CA THR A 150 2.48 3.98 -9.41
C THR A 150 2.26 5.19 -10.31
N LEU A 151 1.73 4.99 -11.52
CA LEU A 151 1.43 6.09 -12.44
C LEU A 151 0.42 7.07 -11.83
N GLN A 152 -0.64 6.56 -11.19
CA GLN A 152 -1.61 7.39 -10.49
C GLN A 152 -0.98 8.21 -9.36
N SER A 153 -0.09 7.60 -8.57
CA SER A 153 0.64 8.27 -7.50
C SER A 153 1.58 9.36 -8.03
N ALA A 154 2.26 9.10 -9.15
CA ALA A 154 3.11 10.08 -9.82
C ALA A 154 2.31 11.28 -10.36
N LEU A 155 1.14 11.03 -10.94
CA LEU A 155 0.22 12.09 -11.40
C LEU A 155 -0.31 12.92 -10.24
N LEU A 156 -0.67 12.28 -9.11
CA LEU A 156 -1.06 12.99 -7.89
C LEU A 156 0.10 13.86 -7.35
N LEU A 157 1.32 13.30 -7.29
CA LEU A 157 2.51 14.04 -6.85
C LEU A 157 2.74 15.28 -7.71
N ALA A 158 2.74 15.11 -9.03
CA ALA A 158 2.97 16.21 -9.95
C ALA A 158 1.85 17.28 -9.84
N HIS A 159 0.60 16.89 -9.60
CA HIS A 159 -0.49 17.83 -9.33
C HIS A 159 -0.30 18.59 -8.00
N LEU A 160 0.17 17.92 -6.94
CA LEU A 160 0.45 18.57 -5.65
C LEU A 160 1.62 19.56 -5.72
N LEU A 161 2.64 19.26 -6.54
CA LEU A 161 3.80 20.12 -6.76
C LEU A 161 3.50 21.28 -7.71
N ARG A 162 2.73 21.02 -8.78
CA ARG A 162 2.37 22.00 -9.82
C ARG A 162 0.91 21.81 -10.25
N PRO A 163 -0.06 22.41 -9.53
CA PRO A 163 -1.48 22.23 -9.81
C PRO A 163 -1.92 22.61 -11.23
N ALA A 164 -1.25 23.59 -11.85
CA ALA A 164 -1.56 24.07 -13.20
C ALA A 164 -0.92 23.25 -14.32
N ALA A 165 -0.03 22.29 -14.02
CA ALA A 165 0.77 21.61 -15.03
C ALA A 165 0.11 20.35 -15.60
N LEU A 166 -0.91 19.79 -14.94
CA LEU A 166 -1.52 18.53 -15.34
C LEU A 166 -3.05 18.65 -15.52
N PRO A 167 -3.60 18.19 -16.66
CA PRO A 167 -5.03 18.14 -16.86
C PRO A 167 -5.66 17.13 -15.88
N LEU A 168 -6.66 17.59 -15.12
CA LEU A 168 -7.39 16.78 -14.13
C LEU A 168 -7.92 15.46 -14.70
N GLY A 169 -8.30 15.48 -15.99
CA GLY A 169 -8.81 14.31 -16.70
C GLY A 169 -7.83 13.15 -16.86
N LEU A 170 -6.52 13.41 -17.02
CA LEU A 170 -5.53 12.33 -17.16
C LEU A 170 -5.42 11.51 -15.86
N ARG A 171 -5.47 12.18 -14.70
CA ARG A 171 -5.44 11.50 -13.40
C ARG A 171 -6.72 10.69 -13.14
N ALA A 172 -7.87 11.24 -13.51
CA ALA A 172 -9.13 10.52 -13.39
C ALA A 172 -9.13 9.26 -14.27
N LEU A 173 -8.64 9.35 -15.50
CA LEU A 173 -8.59 8.25 -16.46
C LEU A 173 -7.72 7.09 -15.94
N VAL A 174 -6.52 7.39 -15.43
CA VAL A 174 -5.62 6.37 -14.87
C VAL A 174 -6.19 5.77 -13.59
N GLY A 175 -6.73 6.61 -12.70
CA GLY A 175 -7.36 6.17 -11.45
C GLY A 175 -8.51 5.19 -11.68
N ALA A 176 -9.37 5.45 -12.67
CA ALA A 176 -10.50 4.59 -13.03
C ALA A 176 -10.08 3.16 -13.45
N GLY A 177 -8.83 2.96 -13.85
CA GLY A 177 -8.27 1.65 -14.18
C GLY A 177 -7.88 0.79 -12.98
N ILE A 178 -7.75 1.36 -11.78
CA ILE A 178 -7.26 0.65 -10.58
C ILE A 178 -8.27 -0.41 -10.10
N PRO A 179 -9.56 -0.10 -9.87
CA PRO A 179 -10.54 -1.09 -9.41
C PRO A 179 -10.69 -2.33 -10.32
N PRO A 180 -10.84 -2.21 -11.66
CA PRO A 180 -10.98 -3.38 -12.53
C PRO A 180 -9.75 -4.27 -12.55
N LEU A 181 -8.54 -3.69 -12.50
CA LEU A 181 -7.30 -4.48 -12.48
C LEU A 181 -7.18 -5.30 -11.19
N LEU A 182 -7.52 -4.70 -10.05
CA LEU A 182 -7.52 -5.38 -8.76
C LEU A 182 -8.58 -6.50 -8.73
N TYR A 183 -9.77 -6.23 -9.26
CA TYR A 183 -10.82 -7.25 -9.42
C TYR A 183 -10.36 -8.41 -10.30
N LEU A 184 -9.85 -8.14 -11.50
CA LEU A 184 -9.41 -9.16 -12.44
C LEU A 184 -8.30 -10.05 -11.86
N PHE A 185 -7.41 -9.48 -11.05
CA PHE A 185 -6.36 -10.23 -10.35
C PHE A 185 -6.94 -11.36 -9.51
N PHE A 186 -7.97 -11.09 -8.71
CA PHE A 186 -8.63 -12.11 -7.89
C PHE A 186 -9.64 -12.96 -8.66
N ALA A 187 -10.47 -12.34 -9.51
CA ALA A 187 -11.54 -13.01 -10.24
C ALA A 187 -11.00 -14.11 -11.16
N ARG A 188 -9.97 -13.83 -11.95
CA ARG A 188 -9.40 -14.81 -12.89
C ARG A 188 -8.80 -16.01 -12.15
N ARG A 189 -8.16 -15.75 -11.01
CA ARG A 189 -7.66 -16.78 -10.10
C ARG A 189 -8.78 -17.68 -9.57
N ILE A 190 -9.89 -17.10 -9.12
CA ILE A 190 -11.03 -17.80 -8.50
C ILE A 190 -11.86 -18.57 -9.55
N GLU A 191 -12.07 -17.98 -10.72
CA GLU A 191 -12.96 -18.53 -11.75
C GLU A 191 -12.30 -19.61 -12.60
N THR A 192 -11.05 -19.38 -13.01
CA THR A 192 -10.39 -20.22 -14.03
C THR A 192 -9.15 -20.95 -13.51
N GLY A 193 -8.69 -20.64 -12.30
CA GLY A 193 -7.44 -21.17 -11.75
C GLY A 193 -6.18 -20.63 -12.46
N ALA A 194 -6.34 -19.75 -13.46
CA ALA A 194 -5.28 -19.14 -14.24
C ALA A 194 -5.50 -17.63 -14.39
N HIS A 195 -4.44 -16.86 -14.55
CA HIS A 195 -4.52 -15.40 -14.70
C HIS A 195 -4.50 -14.96 -16.18
N ARG A 196 -5.18 -15.70 -17.04
CA ARG A 196 -5.28 -15.39 -18.48
C ARG A 196 -6.49 -14.50 -18.72
N LEU A 197 -6.25 -13.35 -19.37
CA LEU A 197 -7.33 -12.46 -19.79
C LEU A 197 -8.12 -13.07 -20.95
N ARG A 198 -9.42 -12.79 -20.97
CA ARG A 198 -10.37 -13.18 -22.02
C ARG A 198 -10.85 -11.93 -22.77
N ARG A 199 -11.42 -12.11 -23.97
CA ARG A 199 -12.05 -10.99 -24.70
C ARG A 199 -13.19 -10.34 -23.92
N SER A 200 -13.91 -11.13 -23.11
CA SER A 200 -14.92 -10.61 -22.18
C SER A 200 -14.36 -9.64 -21.14
N ASP A 201 -13.07 -9.70 -20.84
CA ASP A 201 -12.45 -8.81 -19.84
C ASP A 201 -12.29 -7.38 -20.34
N LEU A 202 -12.42 -7.15 -21.65
CA LEU A 202 -12.47 -5.81 -22.23
C LEU A 202 -13.67 -5.01 -21.74
N LEU A 203 -14.75 -5.67 -21.28
CA LEU A 203 -15.89 -5.01 -20.64
C LEU A 203 -15.47 -4.23 -19.38
N HIS A 204 -14.40 -4.65 -18.70
CA HIS A 204 -13.88 -3.95 -17.51
C HIS A 204 -13.13 -2.65 -17.83
N LEU A 205 -13.00 -2.27 -19.11
CA LEU A 205 -12.53 -0.95 -19.53
C LEU A 205 -13.63 0.12 -19.46
N TRP A 206 -14.85 -0.23 -19.06
CA TRP A 206 -15.94 0.73 -18.96
C TRP A 206 -15.63 1.94 -18.04
N PRO A 207 -14.94 1.82 -16.88
CA PRO A 207 -14.69 3.00 -16.03
C PRO A 207 -13.80 4.05 -16.69
N PRO A 208 -12.61 3.72 -17.25
CA PRO A 208 -11.82 4.72 -17.96
C PRO A 208 -12.51 5.22 -19.23
N LEU A 209 -13.29 4.39 -19.92
CA LEU A 209 -14.10 4.85 -21.08
C LEU A 209 -15.18 5.85 -20.67
N ALA A 210 -15.84 5.64 -19.53
CA ALA A 210 -16.83 6.56 -18.99
C ALA A 210 -16.19 7.91 -18.60
N VAL A 211 -15.02 7.89 -17.97
CA VAL A 211 -14.25 9.11 -17.68
C VAL A 211 -13.84 9.82 -18.97
N ALA A 212 -13.32 9.10 -19.96
CA ALA A 212 -12.93 9.67 -21.25
C ALA A 212 -14.11 10.33 -21.97
N LEU A 213 -15.28 9.70 -21.94
CA LEU A 213 -16.51 10.25 -22.50
C LEU A 213 -16.92 11.53 -21.78
N LEU A 214 -16.92 11.54 -20.45
CA LEU A 214 -17.26 12.72 -19.64
C LEU A 214 -16.32 13.91 -19.91
N LEU A 215 -15.03 13.65 -20.12
CA LEU A 215 -14.05 14.69 -20.48
C LEU A 215 -14.32 15.32 -21.85
N GLY A 216 -15.01 14.61 -22.75
CA GLY A 216 -15.41 15.12 -24.06
C GLY A 216 -16.72 15.93 -24.06
N LEU A 217 -17.46 15.95 -22.95
CA LEU A 217 -18.73 16.66 -22.86
C LEU A 217 -18.53 18.12 -22.42
N PRO A 218 -19.18 19.10 -23.07
CA PRO A 218 -19.18 20.48 -22.62
C PRO A 218 -20.07 20.65 -21.38
N GLY A 219 -19.56 21.29 -20.32
CA GLY A 219 -20.39 21.76 -19.19
C GLY A 219 -19.75 21.62 -17.81
N GLY A 220 -20.41 22.21 -16.80
CA GLY A 220 -19.95 22.18 -15.39
C GLY A 220 -20.10 20.83 -14.68
N TRP A 221 -20.64 19.81 -15.37
CA TRP A 221 -20.90 18.47 -14.82
C TRP A 221 -19.70 17.53 -14.87
N VAL A 222 -18.61 17.91 -15.55
CA VAL A 222 -17.43 17.03 -15.73
C VAL A 222 -16.82 16.62 -14.39
N GLY A 223 -16.66 17.57 -13.44
CA GLY A 223 -16.11 17.27 -12.11
C GLY A 223 -16.97 16.28 -11.32
N PRO A 224 -18.23 16.64 -10.97
CA PRO A 224 -19.13 15.75 -10.24
C PRO A 224 -19.39 14.41 -10.94
N GLY A 225 -19.42 14.40 -12.27
CA GLY A 225 -19.58 13.17 -13.06
C GLY A 225 -18.38 12.23 -12.92
N ILE A 226 -17.16 12.76 -12.96
CA ILE A 226 -15.94 11.97 -12.75
C ILE A 226 -15.93 11.39 -11.34
N ASP A 227 -16.20 12.20 -10.32
CA ASP A 227 -16.23 11.75 -8.92
C ASP A 227 -17.27 10.64 -8.74
N ALA A 228 -18.47 10.78 -9.34
CA ALA A 228 -19.50 9.76 -9.33
C ALA A 228 -19.05 8.46 -10.01
N VAL A 229 -18.41 8.53 -11.19
CA VAL A 229 -17.89 7.35 -11.89
C VAL A 229 -16.83 6.63 -11.07
N MET A 230 -15.92 7.36 -10.42
CA MET A 230 -14.86 6.79 -9.59
C MET A 230 -15.46 6.04 -8.39
N VAL A 231 -16.34 6.69 -7.64
CA VAL A 231 -17.01 6.10 -6.47
C VAL A 231 -17.84 4.87 -6.86
N LEU A 232 -18.61 4.94 -7.96
CA LEU A 232 -19.40 3.81 -8.45
C LEU A 232 -18.53 2.65 -8.92
N ALA A 233 -17.41 2.92 -9.59
CA ALA A 233 -16.47 1.88 -9.99
C ALA A 233 -15.87 1.20 -8.76
N GLU A 234 -15.37 1.97 -7.79
CA GLU A 234 -14.75 1.43 -6.57
C GLU A 234 -15.73 0.60 -5.75
N ALA A 235 -16.91 1.13 -5.46
CA ALA A 235 -17.95 0.40 -4.72
C ALA A 235 -18.44 -0.82 -5.50
N GLY A 236 -18.67 -0.68 -6.81
CA GLY A 236 -19.11 -1.77 -7.69
C GLY A 236 -18.11 -2.93 -7.74
N TYR A 237 -16.81 -2.63 -7.90
CA TYR A 237 -15.77 -3.66 -7.91
C TYR A 237 -15.49 -4.24 -6.52
N ALA A 238 -15.68 -3.47 -5.43
CA ALA A 238 -15.65 -4.01 -4.08
C ALA A 238 -16.76 -5.05 -3.86
N ILE A 239 -17.99 -4.72 -4.27
CA ILE A 239 -19.12 -5.65 -4.21
C ILE A 239 -18.85 -6.87 -5.10
N ALA A 240 -18.35 -6.66 -6.32
CA ALA A 240 -18.01 -7.73 -7.25
C ALA A 240 -16.93 -8.68 -6.67
N LEU A 241 -15.93 -8.15 -5.97
CA LEU A 241 -14.92 -8.95 -5.26
C LEU A 241 -15.57 -9.82 -4.17
N LEU A 242 -16.45 -9.24 -3.36
CA LEU A 242 -17.16 -9.93 -2.28
C LEU A 242 -18.20 -10.94 -2.79
N SER A 243 -18.74 -10.73 -3.99
CA SER A 243 -19.69 -11.63 -4.65
C SER A 243 -19.02 -12.80 -5.37
N LEU A 244 -17.70 -12.81 -5.52
CA LEU A 244 -16.99 -13.99 -6.04
C LEU A 244 -17.30 -15.22 -5.18
N ASN A 245 -17.35 -16.40 -5.81
CA ASN A 245 -17.80 -17.63 -5.16
C ASN A 245 -17.04 -17.90 -3.85
N ARG A 246 -17.73 -17.78 -2.70
CA ARG A 246 -17.16 -17.93 -1.35
C ARG A 246 -16.50 -19.29 -1.14
N ALA A 247 -17.04 -20.36 -1.71
CA ALA A 247 -16.43 -21.70 -1.61
C ALA A 247 -15.09 -21.75 -2.37
N ARG A 248 -14.99 -21.11 -3.53
CA ARG A 248 -13.73 -21.00 -4.28
C ARG A 248 -12.75 -19.98 -3.69
N GLN A 249 -13.24 -18.91 -3.06
CA GLN A 249 -12.41 -17.94 -2.32
C GLN A 249 -11.70 -18.61 -1.13
N ARG A 250 -12.39 -19.50 -0.40
CA ARG A 250 -11.82 -20.21 0.76
C ARG A 250 -10.74 -21.23 0.36
N ARG A 251 -10.65 -21.58 -0.93
CA ARG A 251 -9.72 -22.58 -1.46
C ARG A 251 -8.25 -22.14 -1.38
N PHE A 252 -7.95 -20.85 -1.51
CA PHE A 252 -6.58 -20.34 -1.42
C PHE A 252 -6.48 -19.29 -0.32
N ARG A 253 -5.41 -19.33 0.49
CA ARG A 253 -5.22 -18.34 1.57
C ARG A 253 -5.08 -16.92 1.01
N VAL A 254 -4.42 -16.77 -0.14
CA VAL A 254 -4.31 -15.49 -0.87
C VAL A 254 -5.68 -14.93 -1.24
N THR A 255 -6.62 -15.75 -1.72
CA THR A 255 -7.97 -15.27 -2.05
C THR A 255 -8.82 -15.10 -0.80
N ARG A 256 -8.68 -15.98 0.20
CA ARG A 256 -9.44 -15.92 1.46
C ARG A 256 -9.15 -14.66 2.26
N ILE A 257 -7.88 -14.24 2.32
CA ILE A 257 -7.45 -13.03 3.04
C ILE A 257 -7.41 -11.84 2.09
N GLY A 258 -6.90 -12.02 0.87
CA GLY A 258 -6.69 -10.93 -0.08
C GLY A 258 -7.97 -10.34 -0.64
N VAL A 259 -9.01 -11.13 -0.90
CA VAL A 259 -10.30 -10.60 -1.40
C VAL A 259 -10.97 -9.64 -0.41
N PRO A 260 -11.17 -9.99 0.88
CA PRO A 260 -11.77 -9.04 1.81
C PRO A 260 -10.87 -7.81 2.02
N VAL A 261 -9.54 -7.97 2.05
CA VAL A 261 -8.61 -6.83 2.14
C VAL A 261 -8.74 -5.90 0.92
N ALA A 262 -8.78 -6.46 -0.29
CA ALA A 262 -8.94 -5.69 -1.52
C ALA A 262 -10.30 -5.00 -1.63
N ALA A 263 -11.39 -5.68 -1.21
CA ALA A 263 -12.71 -5.08 -1.16
C ALA A 263 -12.78 -3.94 -0.14
N SER A 264 -12.24 -4.14 1.08
CA SER A 264 -12.15 -3.09 2.09
C SER A 264 -11.31 -1.90 1.63
N PHE A 265 -10.23 -2.15 0.89
CA PHE A 265 -9.41 -1.10 0.28
C PHE A 265 -10.23 -0.24 -0.69
N LEU A 266 -10.97 -0.86 -1.61
CA LEU A 266 -11.81 -0.13 -2.57
C LEU A 266 -12.96 0.62 -1.89
N LEU A 267 -13.60 0.05 -0.87
CA LEU A 267 -14.64 0.75 -0.10
C LEU A 267 -14.07 1.96 0.65
N ALA A 268 -12.88 1.82 1.25
CA ALA A 268 -12.21 2.93 1.93
C ALA A 268 -11.81 4.03 0.94
N ALA A 269 -11.33 3.68 -0.26
CA ALA A 269 -11.06 4.63 -1.33
C ALA A 269 -12.34 5.41 -1.72
N ALA A 270 -13.46 4.71 -1.90
CA ALA A 270 -14.73 5.34 -2.26
C ALA A 270 -15.20 6.34 -1.19
N VAL A 271 -15.01 6.02 0.09
CA VAL A 271 -15.33 6.94 1.21
C VAL A 271 -14.43 8.18 1.19
N VAL A 272 -13.13 8.00 0.91
CA VAL A 272 -12.18 9.12 0.77
C VAL A 272 -12.57 10.01 -0.41
N ASP A 273 -12.92 9.43 -1.55
CA ASP A 273 -13.32 10.17 -2.76
C ASP A 273 -14.62 10.95 -2.53
N ILE A 274 -15.61 10.38 -1.83
CA ILE A 274 -16.81 11.11 -1.40
C ILE A 274 -16.43 12.30 -0.51
N GLY A 275 -15.55 12.10 0.47
CA GLY A 275 -15.09 13.16 1.36
C GLY A 275 -14.39 14.30 0.60
N ILE A 276 -13.52 13.96 -0.36
CA ILE A 276 -12.85 14.93 -1.23
C ILE A 276 -13.89 15.67 -2.07
N ALA A 277 -14.85 14.98 -2.68
CA ALA A 277 -15.88 15.59 -3.53
C ALA A 277 -16.73 16.61 -2.75
N VAL A 278 -17.14 16.30 -1.51
CA VAL A 278 -17.88 17.23 -0.64
C VAL A 278 -17.05 18.47 -0.32
N GLU A 279 -15.79 18.30 0.08
CA GLU A 279 -14.91 19.43 0.41
C GLU A 279 -14.62 20.33 -0.80
N LEU A 280 -14.50 19.74 -1.99
CA LEU A 280 -14.33 20.50 -3.24
C LEU A 280 -15.61 21.22 -3.65
N ALA A 281 -16.79 20.63 -3.45
CA ALA A 281 -18.09 21.25 -3.74
C ALA A 281 -18.31 22.53 -2.90
N ASP A 282 -17.77 22.57 -1.68
CA ASP A 282 -17.78 23.76 -0.80
C ASP A 282 -16.75 24.84 -1.19
N GLY A 283 -16.05 24.68 -2.33
CA GLY A 283 -15.01 25.58 -2.81
C GLY A 283 -13.66 25.36 -2.15
N GLY A 284 -13.44 24.18 -1.55
CA GLY A 284 -12.15 23.76 -1.01
C GLY A 284 -11.11 23.55 -2.10
N VAL A 285 -9.84 23.52 -1.68
CA VAL A 285 -8.71 23.16 -2.56
C VAL A 285 -8.22 21.76 -2.19
N LEU A 286 -7.87 20.97 -3.21
CA LEU A 286 -7.49 19.57 -3.03
C LEU A 286 -6.31 19.38 -2.04
N SER A 287 -5.32 20.27 -2.04
CA SER A 287 -4.17 20.21 -1.12
C SER A 287 -4.51 20.50 0.35
N ALA A 288 -5.66 21.13 0.60
CA ALA A 288 -6.18 21.40 1.93
C ALA A 288 -7.16 20.33 2.42
N SER A 289 -7.47 19.33 1.59
CA SER A 289 -8.48 18.33 1.88
C SER A 289 -8.09 17.43 3.05
N TRP A 290 -8.99 17.22 4.02
CA TRP A 290 -8.76 16.26 5.10
C TRP A 290 -8.89 14.84 4.60
N GLY A 291 -9.90 14.57 3.74
CA GLY A 291 -10.06 13.27 3.08
C GLY A 291 -8.78 12.83 2.37
N LEU A 292 -8.17 13.71 1.58
CA LEU A 292 -6.91 13.40 0.89
C LEU A 292 -5.76 13.11 1.86
N ARG A 293 -5.62 13.88 2.95
CA ARG A 293 -4.52 13.68 3.92
C ARG A 293 -4.64 12.35 4.66
N ILE A 294 -5.85 12.01 5.09
CA ILE A 294 -6.14 10.74 5.74
C ILE A 294 -5.89 9.60 4.76
N GLY A 295 -6.39 9.73 3.52
CA GLY A 295 -6.18 8.75 2.46
C GLY A 295 -4.70 8.50 2.17
N ILE A 296 -3.89 9.56 2.02
CA ILE A 296 -2.44 9.46 1.80
C ILE A 296 -1.74 8.79 2.99
N ALA A 297 -2.09 9.13 4.23
CA ALA A 297 -1.49 8.52 5.42
C ALA A 297 -1.81 7.02 5.52
N VAL A 298 -3.07 6.63 5.32
CA VAL A 298 -3.49 5.22 5.32
C VAL A 298 -2.82 4.47 4.17
N MET A 299 -2.75 5.07 2.99
CA MET A 299 -2.09 4.49 1.83
C MET A 299 -0.59 4.27 2.06
N LEU A 300 0.10 5.22 2.71
CA LEU A 300 1.51 5.06 3.08
C LEU A 300 1.70 3.84 3.98
N LEU A 301 0.88 3.70 5.03
CA LEU A 301 0.96 2.56 5.95
C LEU A 301 0.68 1.23 5.23
N LEU A 302 -0.33 1.20 4.36
CA LEU A 302 -0.67 0.03 3.56
C LEU A 302 0.49 -0.35 2.62
N MET A 303 1.03 0.62 1.90
CA MET A 303 2.10 0.38 0.93
C MET A 303 3.42 -0.01 1.62
N LEU A 304 3.71 0.59 2.79
CA LEU A 304 4.84 0.19 3.62
C LEU A 304 4.67 -1.25 4.12
N ALA A 305 3.47 -1.63 4.58
CA ALA A 305 3.18 -2.99 5.00
C ALA A 305 3.35 -3.99 3.84
N VAL A 306 2.80 -3.68 2.66
CA VAL A 306 2.97 -4.50 1.44
C VAL A 306 4.44 -4.62 1.06
N PHE A 307 5.18 -3.51 1.06
CA PHE A 307 6.59 -3.47 0.72
C PHE A 307 7.43 -4.30 1.70
N LEU A 308 7.34 -4.02 3.01
CA LEU A 308 8.08 -4.75 4.03
C LEU A 308 7.75 -6.23 4.01
N TRP A 309 6.50 -6.57 3.75
CA TRP A 309 6.08 -7.96 3.65
C TRP A 309 6.60 -8.65 2.39
N ALA A 310 6.57 -7.95 1.25
CA ALA A 310 7.13 -8.44 0.00
C ALA A 310 8.65 -8.65 0.09
N TRP A 311 9.36 -7.73 0.73
CA TRP A 311 10.82 -7.74 0.81
C TRP A 311 11.39 -8.64 1.90
N ARG A 312 10.63 -8.86 3.00
CA ARG A 312 11.09 -9.71 4.11
C ARG A 312 11.20 -11.18 3.73
N ASP A 313 10.47 -11.64 2.72
CA ASP A 313 10.46 -13.06 2.37
C ASP A 313 10.08 -13.27 0.89
N PRO A 314 11.03 -13.25 -0.06
CA PRO A 314 10.75 -13.29 -1.50
C PRO A 314 9.89 -14.49 -1.96
N GLU A 315 9.88 -15.58 -1.19
CA GLU A 315 9.09 -16.80 -1.45
C GLU A 315 7.75 -16.83 -0.71
N TRP A 316 7.35 -15.74 -0.06
CA TRP A 316 6.13 -15.69 0.75
C TRP A 316 4.88 -16.04 -0.05
N TRP A 317 4.83 -15.66 -1.33
CA TRP A 317 3.75 -16.03 -2.24
C TRP A 317 3.54 -17.55 -2.28
N CYS A 318 4.62 -18.34 -2.34
CA CYS A 318 4.54 -19.81 -2.29
C CYS A 318 3.99 -20.32 -0.95
N ARG A 319 4.21 -19.60 0.16
CA ARG A 319 3.74 -19.99 1.50
C ARG A 319 2.32 -19.56 1.81
N ILE A 320 1.84 -18.45 1.23
CA ILE A 320 0.45 -18.01 1.38
C ILE A 320 -0.43 -18.70 0.37
N ASP A 321 0.08 -19.02 -0.81
CA ASP A 321 -0.55 -20.03 -1.64
C ASP A 321 -0.45 -21.43 -1.03
N GLY A 322 0.50 -21.64 -0.11
CA GLY A 322 0.36 -22.52 1.05
C GLY A 322 -0.33 -23.83 0.73
N GLY A 323 0.34 -24.66 -0.06
CA GLY A 323 -0.16 -25.97 -0.45
C GLY A 323 -0.90 -25.91 -1.77
N PHE A 324 -0.14 -26.00 -2.86
CA PHE A 324 -0.60 -26.93 -3.89
C PHE A 324 -0.90 -28.23 -3.11
N TYR A 325 -2.16 -28.67 -3.14
CA TYR A 325 -2.70 -29.92 -2.59
C TYR A 325 -2.88 -30.04 -1.07
N ASP A 326 -3.82 -29.32 -0.46
CA ASP A 326 -4.36 -29.79 0.84
C ASP A 326 -5.87 -29.57 1.00
N ALA A 327 -6.58 -29.41 -0.12
CA ALA A 327 -8.04 -29.40 -0.10
C ALA A 327 -8.58 -29.92 -1.44
N GLN A 328 -8.41 -31.21 -1.64
CA GLN A 328 -9.42 -31.99 -2.36
C GLN A 328 -10.07 -32.85 -1.29
N GLU A 329 -11.06 -32.27 -0.61
CA GLU A 329 -12.14 -33.07 -0.05
C GLU A 329 -12.77 -33.75 -1.26
N VAL A 330 -12.40 -35.02 -1.47
CA VAL A 330 -13.13 -35.89 -2.38
C VAL A 330 -14.49 -36.09 -1.71
N ALA A 331 -15.46 -35.28 -2.11
CA ALA A 331 -16.85 -35.69 -1.94
C ALA A 331 -16.98 -37.07 -2.60
N PRO A 332 -17.46 -38.09 -1.88
CA PRO A 332 -17.55 -39.43 -2.44
C PRO A 332 -18.57 -39.37 -3.56
N THR A 333 -18.09 -39.39 -4.80
CA THR A 333 -18.95 -39.64 -5.95
C THR A 333 -19.15 -41.15 -6.00
N SER A 334 -20.40 -41.51 -5.81
CA SER A 334 -21.02 -42.82 -5.82
C SER A 334 -20.50 -43.81 -6.89
N THR A 335 -20.16 -45.01 -6.40
CA THR A 335 -20.65 -46.34 -6.84
C THR A 335 -20.07 -47.08 -8.06
N ILE A 336 -18.81 -46.93 -8.47
CA ILE A 336 -18.24 -47.86 -9.49
C ILE A 336 -16.93 -48.60 -9.08
N ASP A 337 -16.11 -48.14 -8.13
CA ASP A 337 -14.65 -48.38 -8.29
C ASP A 337 -13.95 -49.30 -7.26
N ALA A 338 -14.51 -50.42 -6.78
CA ALA A 338 -13.75 -51.28 -5.84
C ALA A 338 -12.48 -51.89 -6.47
N ALA A 339 -12.48 -52.16 -7.78
CA ALA A 339 -11.32 -52.66 -8.53
C ALA A 339 -10.42 -51.54 -9.07
N GLU A 340 -11.00 -50.40 -9.49
CA GLU A 340 -10.27 -49.20 -9.93
C GLU A 340 -9.47 -48.56 -8.78
N THR A 341 -9.97 -48.65 -7.54
CA THR A 341 -9.29 -48.11 -6.35
C THR A 341 -7.97 -48.83 -6.04
N ALA A 342 -7.85 -50.14 -6.32
CA ALA A 342 -6.63 -50.90 -6.04
C ALA A 342 -5.49 -50.58 -7.02
N ALA A 343 -5.81 -50.47 -8.32
CA ALA A 343 -4.84 -50.10 -9.35
C ALA A 343 -4.35 -48.65 -9.16
N GLN A 344 -5.27 -47.73 -8.85
CA GLN A 344 -4.93 -46.34 -8.59
C GLN A 344 -4.11 -46.16 -7.30
N LYS A 345 -4.40 -46.95 -6.25
CA LYS A 345 -3.59 -46.98 -5.04
C LYS A 345 -2.18 -47.51 -5.31
N ALA A 346 -2.05 -48.58 -6.10
CA ALA A 346 -0.74 -49.11 -6.49
C ALA A 346 0.09 -48.10 -7.31
N GLU A 347 -0.55 -47.35 -8.22
CA GLU A 347 0.10 -46.25 -8.95
C GLU A 347 0.58 -45.14 -8.01
N HIS A 348 -0.26 -44.71 -7.06
CA HIS A 348 0.12 -43.71 -6.07
C HIS A 348 1.27 -44.18 -5.16
N GLU A 349 1.27 -45.44 -4.73
CA GLU A 349 2.37 -46.04 -3.95
C GLU A 349 3.66 -46.13 -4.77
N ALA A 350 3.60 -46.49 -6.05
CA ALA A 350 4.76 -46.47 -6.94
C ALA A 350 5.34 -45.06 -7.10
N LEU A 351 4.49 -44.06 -7.26
CA LEU A 351 4.91 -42.66 -7.41
C LEU A 351 5.53 -42.10 -6.12
N CYS A 352 4.97 -42.42 -4.95
CA CYS A 352 5.56 -42.08 -3.66
C CYS A 352 6.90 -42.78 -3.40
N ARG A 353 7.07 -44.03 -3.87
CA ARG A 353 8.37 -44.73 -3.84
C ARG A 353 9.41 -44.05 -4.73
N GLN A 354 9.03 -43.64 -5.94
CA GLN A 354 9.92 -42.92 -6.85
C GLN A 354 10.35 -41.57 -6.25
N LEU A 355 9.41 -40.86 -5.61
CA LEU A 355 9.68 -39.63 -4.88
C LEU A 355 10.69 -39.86 -3.74
N ALA A 356 10.47 -40.88 -2.91
CA ALA A 356 11.36 -41.21 -1.80
C ALA A 356 12.76 -41.57 -2.30
N GLY A 357 12.87 -42.41 -3.35
CA GLY A 357 14.14 -42.77 -3.96
C GLY A 357 14.91 -41.56 -4.49
N GLN A 358 14.23 -40.63 -5.15
CA GLN A 358 14.87 -39.42 -5.66
C GLN A 358 15.37 -38.48 -4.56
N LEU A 359 14.68 -38.43 -3.42
CA LEU A 359 15.09 -37.61 -2.29
C LEU A 359 16.16 -38.27 -1.41
N GLN A 360 16.21 -39.59 -1.39
CA GLN A 360 17.23 -40.37 -0.66
C GLN A 360 18.58 -40.41 -1.38
N GLN A 361 18.63 -40.22 -2.70
CA GLN A 361 19.87 -39.87 -3.38
C GLN A 361 20.33 -38.51 -2.84
N GLU A 362 21.41 -38.53 -2.06
CA GLU A 362 21.65 -37.71 -0.85
C GLU A 362 21.71 -36.18 -1.02
N GLU A 363 21.52 -35.65 -2.22
CA GLU A 363 21.52 -34.22 -2.52
C GLU A 363 20.12 -33.59 -2.45
N GLY A 364 19.05 -34.36 -2.70
CA GLY A 364 17.70 -33.81 -2.79
C GLY A 364 17.20 -33.20 -1.49
N LEU A 365 17.51 -33.82 -0.34
CA LEU A 365 17.15 -33.28 0.96
C LEU A 365 17.94 -32.02 1.32
N ARG A 366 19.18 -31.87 0.82
CA ARG A 366 20.09 -30.74 1.07
C ARG A 366 19.72 -29.50 0.25
N GLU A 367 18.98 -29.66 -0.84
CA GLU A 367 18.66 -28.57 -1.75
C GLU A 367 17.74 -27.52 -1.14
N PHE A 368 18.20 -26.27 -1.09
CA PHE A 368 17.39 -25.18 -0.59
C PHE A 368 16.21 -24.87 -1.52
N GLY A 369 15.03 -24.59 -0.94
CA GLY A 369 13.87 -24.17 -1.72
C GLY A 369 13.25 -25.25 -2.60
N LEU A 370 13.57 -26.54 -2.40
CA LEU A 370 13.00 -27.64 -3.19
C LEU A 370 11.46 -27.61 -3.13
N THR A 371 10.84 -27.45 -4.30
CA THR A 371 9.38 -27.38 -4.45
C THR A 371 8.82 -28.66 -5.08
N LEU A 372 7.53 -28.89 -4.86
CA LEU A 372 6.80 -29.97 -5.53
C LEU A 372 6.91 -29.88 -7.07
N SER A 373 6.83 -28.66 -7.61
CA SER A 373 6.95 -28.45 -9.06
C SER A 373 8.33 -28.87 -9.58
N GLU A 374 9.38 -28.54 -8.84
CA GLU A 374 10.75 -28.91 -9.19
C GLU A 374 10.93 -30.43 -9.20
N ILE A 375 10.54 -31.10 -8.10
CA ILE A 375 10.68 -32.56 -8.02
C ILE A 375 9.78 -33.27 -9.03
N SER A 376 8.57 -32.75 -9.30
CA SER A 376 7.68 -33.32 -10.32
C SER A 376 8.29 -33.27 -11.73
N ARG A 377 9.02 -32.20 -12.05
CA ARG A 377 9.75 -32.07 -13.31
C ARG A 377 10.86 -33.11 -13.40
N ARG A 378 11.59 -33.35 -12.31
CA ARG A 378 12.66 -34.35 -12.29
C ARG A 378 12.13 -35.80 -12.35
N LEU A 379 10.94 -36.04 -11.81
CA LEU A 379 10.23 -37.31 -11.93
C LEU A 379 9.55 -37.50 -13.29
N GLY A 380 9.43 -36.45 -14.10
CA GLY A 380 8.68 -36.48 -15.37
C GLY A 380 7.16 -36.58 -15.19
N VAL A 381 6.64 -36.19 -14.02
CA VAL A 381 5.23 -36.37 -13.64
C VAL A 381 4.55 -35.02 -13.45
N PRO A 382 3.28 -34.83 -13.87
CA PRO A 382 2.56 -33.60 -13.59
C PRO A 382 2.48 -33.33 -12.08
N PRO A 383 2.70 -32.09 -11.60
CA PRO A 383 2.61 -31.74 -10.19
C PRO A 383 1.30 -32.21 -9.55
N LYS A 384 0.21 -32.22 -10.35
CA LYS A 384 -1.14 -32.66 -9.94
C LYS A 384 -1.20 -34.09 -9.52
N ARG A 385 -0.61 -34.96 -10.32
CA ARG A 385 -0.57 -36.39 -10.03
C ARG A 385 0.31 -36.69 -8.82
N LEU A 386 1.51 -36.09 -8.78
CA LEU A 386 2.44 -36.34 -7.69
C LEU A 386 1.85 -36.04 -6.32
N SER A 387 1.12 -34.94 -6.21
CA SER A 387 0.61 -34.61 -4.89
C SER A 387 -0.77 -35.16 -4.57
N GLN A 388 -1.54 -35.59 -5.58
CA GLN A 388 -2.67 -36.48 -5.32
C GLN A 388 -2.15 -37.79 -4.73
N ALA A 389 -1.07 -38.35 -5.27
CA ALA A 389 -0.44 -39.54 -4.72
C ALA A 389 0.09 -39.31 -3.28
N VAL A 390 0.83 -38.23 -3.05
CA VAL A 390 1.37 -37.91 -1.72
C VAL A 390 0.25 -37.77 -0.67
N ASN A 391 -0.82 -37.05 -1.00
CA ASN A 391 -1.95 -36.89 -0.08
C ASN A 391 -2.71 -38.20 0.13
N ALA A 392 -2.90 -39.00 -0.92
CA ALA A 392 -3.62 -40.27 -0.83
C ALA A 392 -2.87 -41.30 0.03
N ILE A 393 -1.53 -41.33 -0.04
CA ILE A 393 -0.71 -42.31 0.68
C ILE A 393 -0.32 -41.84 2.08
N HIS A 394 0.05 -40.57 2.24
CA HIS A 394 0.58 -40.06 3.50
C HIS A 394 -0.41 -39.20 4.30
N GLY A 395 -1.57 -38.85 3.73
CA GLY A 395 -2.58 -38.02 4.40
C GLY A 395 -2.14 -36.58 4.66
N ARG A 396 -1.03 -36.13 4.06
CA ARG A 396 -0.41 -34.82 4.30
C ARG A 396 0.28 -34.32 3.05
N GLY A 397 0.33 -33.00 2.87
CA GLY A 397 1.00 -32.37 1.73
C GLY A 397 2.52 -32.62 1.64
N PHE A 398 3.06 -32.51 0.43
CA PHE A 398 4.49 -32.73 0.11
C PHE A 398 5.46 -31.95 0.99
N ARG A 399 5.17 -30.68 1.31
CA ARG A 399 6.07 -29.86 2.13
C ARG A 399 6.20 -30.40 3.55
N THR A 400 5.09 -30.89 4.12
CA THR A 400 5.09 -31.51 5.45
C THR A 400 5.94 -32.77 5.41
N LEU A 401 5.71 -33.63 4.42
CA LEU A 401 6.46 -34.87 4.21
C LEU A 401 7.96 -34.61 4.02
N LEU A 402 8.33 -33.61 3.20
CA LEU A 402 9.72 -33.22 2.98
C LEU A 402 10.38 -32.74 4.28
N ASN A 403 9.70 -31.90 5.06
CA ASN A 403 10.22 -31.43 6.33
C ASN A 403 10.37 -32.57 7.35
N ASP A 404 9.47 -33.56 7.32
CA ASP A 404 9.59 -34.76 8.17
C ASP A 404 10.89 -35.52 7.83
N TRP A 405 11.15 -35.78 6.55
CA TRP A 405 12.38 -36.44 6.10
C TRP A 405 13.64 -35.62 6.39
N ARG A 406 13.59 -34.30 6.22
CA ARG A 406 14.71 -33.40 6.55
C ARG A 406 15.04 -33.37 8.03
N VAL A 407 14.00 -33.29 8.89
CA VAL A 407 14.19 -33.30 10.34
C VAL A 407 14.67 -34.66 10.83
N GLU A 408 14.18 -35.75 10.26
CA GLU A 408 14.69 -37.09 10.56
C GLU A 408 16.16 -37.24 10.15
N ALA A 409 16.54 -36.75 8.96
CA ALA A 409 17.92 -36.72 8.52
C ALA A 409 18.83 -35.89 9.45
N ALA A 410 18.36 -34.72 9.88
CA ALA A 410 19.06 -33.89 10.85
C ALA A 410 19.18 -34.59 12.21
N ALA A 411 18.10 -35.21 12.71
CA ALA A 411 18.10 -35.94 13.97
C ALA A 411 19.11 -37.09 13.97
N ARG A 412 19.21 -37.82 12.84
CA ARG A 412 20.23 -38.86 12.65
C ARG A 412 21.66 -38.31 12.74
N GLN A 413 21.94 -37.15 12.14
CA GLN A 413 23.26 -36.53 12.26
C GLN A 413 23.54 -36.02 13.68
N LEU A 414 22.51 -35.50 14.38
CA LEU A 414 22.67 -34.97 15.73
C LEU A 414 22.89 -36.04 16.81
N ARG A 415 22.44 -37.28 16.57
CA ARG A 415 22.63 -38.40 17.50
C ARG A 415 23.85 -39.26 17.19
N ASP A 416 24.53 -39.03 16.07
CA ASP A 416 25.72 -39.79 15.69
C ASP A 416 26.96 -39.28 16.47
N PRO A 417 27.58 -40.10 17.33
CA PRO A 417 28.77 -39.69 18.10
C PRO A 417 29.93 -39.25 17.22
N ARG A 418 30.06 -39.82 16.00
CA ARG A 418 31.12 -39.47 15.04
C ARG A 418 30.99 -38.06 14.49
N LEU A 419 29.78 -37.50 14.54
CA LEU A 419 29.46 -36.15 14.04
C LEU A 419 29.26 -35.14 15.18
N SER A 420 29.57 -35.51 16.42
CA SER A 420 29.37 -34.68 17.62
C SER A 420 30.03 -33.30 17.55
N LEU A 421 31.20 -33.21 16.90
CA LEU A 421 31.96 -31.98 16.69
C LEU A 421 31.37 -31.05 15.62
N ARG A 422 30.46 -31.52 14.76
CA ARG A 422 29.82 -30.67 13.74
C ARG A 422 28.90 -29.65 14.39
N SER A 423 28.91 -28.41 13.88
CA SER A 423 28.01 -27.39 14.40
C SER A 423 26.56 -27.73 14.04
N ILE A 424 25.61 -27.29 14.86
CA ILE A 424 24.17 -27.42 14.55
C ILE A 424 23.81 -26.65 13.29
N THR A 425 24.56 -25.58 12.99
CA THR A 425 24.42 -24.78 11.78
C THR A 425 24.79 -25.59 10.54
N ASP A 426 25.83 -26.42 10.59
CA ASP A 426 26.21 -27.28 9.46
C ASP A 426 25.15 -28.35 9.23
N VAL A 427 24.64 -28.96 10.30
CA VAL A 427 23.54 -29.94 10.22
C VAL A 427 22.26 -29.30 9.66
N MET A 428 21.99 -28.04 10.01
CA MET A 428 20.86 -27.28 9.45
C MET A 428 21.00 -27.10 7.93
N PHE A 429 22.17 -26.70 7.45
CA PHE A 429 22.43 -26.53 6.02
C PHE A 429 22.37 -27.87 5.28
N ASP A 430 22.92 -28.94 5.87
CA ASP A 430 22.86 -30.30 5.35
C ASP A 430 21.43 -30.88 5.36
N ALA A 431 20.55 -30.36 6.19
CA ALA A 431 19.13 -30.68 6.17
C ALA A 431 18.32 -29.81 5.18
N GLY A 432 18.97 -28.94 4.40
CA GLY A 432 18.35 -28.11 3.37
C GLY A 432 17.57 -26.90 3.90
N TYR A 433 17.93 -26.40 5.09
CA TYR A 433 17.36 -25.18 5.66
C TYR A 433 18.29 -23.96 5.47
N GLN A 434 17.73 -22.87 4.95
CA GLN A 434 18.48 -21.61 4.78
C GLN A 434 18.63 -20.80 6.07
N THR A 435 17.70 -20.94 7.02
CA THR A 435 17.66 -20.10 8.23
C THR A 435 17.46 -20.92 9.51
N LYS A 436 18.16 -20.49 10.57
CA LYS A 436 18.10 -21.11 11.90
C LYS A 436 16.71 -21.09 12.52
N SER A 437 15.95 -20.01 12.31
CA SER A 437 14.58 -19.89 12.83
C SER A 437 13.64 -20.93 12.22
N SER A 438 13.73 -21.17 10.90
CA SER A 438 12.89 -22.18 10.25
C SER A 438 13.27 -23.58 10.71
N PHE A 439 14.56 -23.90 10.76
CA PHE A 439 15.04 -25.20 11.22
C PHE A 439 14.63 -25.49 12.66
N ASN A 440 14.92 -24.59 13.59
CA ASN A 440 14.59 -24.78 15.00
C ASN A 440 13.08 -24.99 15.22
N ARG A 441 12.23 -24.25 14.49
CA ARG A 441 10.77 -24.40 14.58
C ARG A 441 10.32 -25.76 14.08
N GLU A 442 10.73 -26.16 12.87
CA GLU A 442 10.29 -27.44 12.29
C GLU A 442 10.85 -28.64 13.07
N PHE A 443 12.07 -28.53 13.61
CA PHE A 443 12.70 -29.55 14.44
C PHE A 443 11.99 -29.68 15.78
N ALA A 444 11.75 -28.58 16.50
CA ALA A 444 11.05 -28.60 17.78
C ALA A 444 9.60 -29.09 17.65
N GLN A 445 8.92 -28.71 16.56
CA GLN A 445 7.56 -29.17 16.30
C GLN A 445 7.46 -30.70 16.13
N ARG A 446 8.49 -31.34 15.57
CA ARG A 446 8.50 -32.78 15.26
C ARG A 446 9.14 -33.63 16.34
N MET A 447 10.23 -33.14 16.94
CA MET A 447 11.03 -33.86 17.92
C MET A 447 10.69 -33.46 19.37
N GLY A 448 9.85 -32.44 19.57
CA GLY A 448 9.42 -31.96 20.89
C GLY A 448 10.47 -31.18 21.68
N THR A 449 11.66 -30.95 21.12
CA THR A 449 12.80 -30.31 21.79
C THR A 449 13.69 -29.59 20.78
N THR A 450 14.54 -28.68 21.23
CA THR A 450 15.47 -27.97 20.35
C THR A 450 16.57 -28.91 19.82
N PRO A 451 17.17 -28.62 18.66
CA PRO A 451 18.28 -29.42 18.12
C PRO A 451 19.46 -29.60 19.10
N SER A 452 19.78 -28.54 19.87
CA SER A 452 20.86 -28.55 20.85
C SER A 452 20.58 -29.50 22.01
N GLU A 453 19.38 -29.42 22.57
CA GLU A 453 18.93 -30.30 23.66
C GLU A 453 18.80 -31.74 23.18
N TYR A 454 18.27 -31.94 21.96
CA TYR A 454 18.16 -33.26 21.34
C TYR A 454 19.53 -33.93 21.22
N ARG A 455 20.55 -33.20 20.75
CA ARG A 455 21.93 -33.70 20.68
C ARG A 455 22.47 -34.07 22.06
N LYS A 456 22.33 -33.16 23.05
CA LYS A 456 22.81 -33.41 24.42
C LYS A 456 22.22 -34.69 24.99
N ARG A 457 20.90 -34.84 24.90
CA ARG A 457 20.17 -36.01 25.39
C ARG A 457 20.55 -37.31 24.67
N SER A 458 20.80 -37.24 23.36
CA SER A 458 21.10 -38.41 22.54
C SER A 458 22.55 -38.90 22.70
N LEU A 459 23.48 -38.01 23.05
CA LEU A 459 24.88 -38.36 23.28
C LEU A 459 25.15 -38.73 24.75
N SER A 460 24.45 -38.11 25.71
CA SER A 460 24.60 -38.46 27.14
C SER A 460 24.11 -39.87 27.48
N SER A 461 23.25 -40.47 26.65
CA SER A 461 22.80 -41.85 26.83
C SER A 461 23.80 -42.90 26.33
N VAL A 462 24.84 -42.50 25.59
CA VAL A 462 25.84 -43.44 25.03
C VAL A 462 26.98 -43.70 26.03
N ASP A 463 27.20 -42.78 26.98
CA ASP A 463 28.30 -42.88 27.96
C ASP A 463 28.05 -43.91 29.09
N CYS A 464 26.87 -44.54 29.17
CA CYS A 464 26.52 -45.45 30.28
C CYS A 464 26.69 -46.95 29.96
N GLU A 465 26.99 -47.34 28.72
CA GLU A 465 27.00 -48.76 28.30
C GLU A 465 28.41 -49.30 27.97
N ALA A 466 29.48 -48.55 28.27
CA ALA A 466 30.84 -48.92 27.88
C ALA A 466 31.87 -48.78 29.01
N LEU A 467 31.71 -49.55 30.09
CA LEU A 467 32.84 -50.00 30.92
C LEU A 467 32.55 -51.41 31.44
N PRO A 468 33.29 -52.46 31.01
CA PRO A 468 33.31 -53.71 31.75
C PRO A 468 34.06 -53.51 33.07
N GLU A 469 33.43 -53.92 34.16
CA GLU A 469 34.00 -54.02 35.49
C GLU A 469 35.25 -54.92 35.51
N GLY A 470 36.27 -54.50 36.25
CA GLY A 470 37.33 -55.39 36.74
C GLY A 470 38.74 -55.02 36.33
N ALA A 471 39.44 -54.28 37.20
CA ALA A 471 40.70 -54.74 37.81
C ALA A 471 41.17 -53.70 38.84
N GLU A 472 41.32 -54.18 40.06
CA GLU A 472 41.78 -53.49 41.25
C GLU A 472 43.28 -53.11 41.20
N GLU A 473 43.57 -52.07 41.98
CA GLU A 473 44.71 -51.93 42.90
C GLU A 473 46.14 -51.58 42.44
N HIS A 474 46.62 -50.54 43.15
CA HIS A 474 47.90 -50.41 43.88
C HIS A 474 48.92 -49.34 43.46
N SER A 475 49.39 -48.66 44.52
CA SER A 475 50.61 -47.86 44.76
C SER A 475 50.68 -46.39 44.28
N GLU A 476 50.29 -45.48 45.19
CA GLU A 476 51.15 -44.61 46.01
C GLU A 476 52.42 -43.92 45.41
N SER A 477 52.65 -42.67 45.87
CA SER A 477 53.85 -41.78 45.73
C SER A 477 53.97 -41.01 44.39
N ASP A 478 54.42 -39.77 44.27
CA ASP A 478 54.97 -38.79 45.20
C ASP A 478 54.99 -37.37 44.54
N HIS A 479 55.09 -36.35 45.38
CA HIS A 479 55.65 -34.99 45.18
C HIS A 479 55.37 -34.11 43.92
N GLY A 480 54.66 -33.01 44.19
CA GLY A 480 55.19 -31.62 44.14
C GLY A 480 55.97 -31.11 42.92
N VAL A 481 55.39 -30.11 42.24
CA VAL A 481 55.83 -28.69 42.08
C VAL A 481 54.85 -27.98 41.15
#